data_AF-A0A9D8AA67-F1
#
_entry.id   AF-A0A9D8AA67-F1
#
_cell.length_a   1.000
_cell.length_b   1.000
_cell.length_c   1.000
_cell.angle_alpha   90.00
_cell.angle_beta   90.00
_cell.angle_gamma   90.00
#
_symmetry.space_group_name_H-M   'P 1'
#
loop_
_entity.id
_entity.type
_entity.pdbx_description
1 polymer ?
#
loop_
_entity_poly.entity_id
_entity_poly.type
_entity_poly.pdbx_seq_one_letter_code
_entity_poly.pdbx_strand_id
1 'polypeptide(L)'
;MKLTNILILWSTCIALQAGEVDPYLVWNTPLKDASYELNRYYNREIQKVLKYLPKDCSCETAAGNILKHFGVTLNAPLEKWIKSSAKIHKFPDNQTDIDRLFRNSIFWKSGKPAFEKGRMISLRIMIDESINVNGIIIGVDKLTHFTGSGYLYHQLYLRSVNKGNSKSQAMEKAIDLGIMGEKNILGRMASGVFSYADLEANFQGLLLGIGLCQNGKTRLIKRENNWILDKPFDIRDYVNPNWNEAFNPSFYYEEKNLSFFPKSITVLSNLSKFCPSYHSQKIQKKFELYNSEENPSFSSKYLDQLIREKEIPDPSLFDIRKICSKNKSN
;
A
#
# COMPACT_ATOMS: atom_id res chain seq x y z
N MET A 1 -37.32 29.66 -8.01
CA MET A 1 -36.01 30.30 -8.28
C MET A 1 -35.42 30.73 -6.94
N LYS A 2 -34.25 30.31 -6.45
CA LYS A 2 -33.22 29.36 -6.87
C LYS A 2 -32.75 28.65 -5.58
N LEU A 3 -32.63 27.33 -5.63
CA LEU A 3 -31.88 26.53 -4.66
C LEU A 3 -30.39 26.84 -4.87
N THR A 4 -29.72 27.40 -3.88
CA THR A 4 -28.27 27.40 -3.80
C THR A 4 -27.83 26.25 -2.90
N ASN A 5 -27.42 25.16 -3.57
CA ASN A 5 -26.68 24.06 -2.98
C ASN A 5 -25.37 24.59 -2.40
N ILE A 6 -25.24 24.62 -1.07
CA ILE A 6 -23.94 24.66 -0.41
C ILE A 6 -23.58 23.20 -0.12
N LEU A 7 -22.66 22.67 -0.94
CA LEU A 7 -21.92 21.46 -0.63
C LEU A 7 -21.15 21.75 0.66
N ILE A 8 -21.66 21.27 1.79
CA ILE A 8 -20.90 21.21 3.04
C ILE A 8 -19.86 20.13 2.82
N LEU A 9 -18.65 20.54 2.41
CA LEU A 9 -17.44 19.72 2.54
C LEU A 9 -17.33 19.36 4.02
N TRP A 10 -17.53 18.08 4.33
CA TRP A 10 -17.22 17.52 5.63
C TRP A 10 -15.72 17.67 5.88
N SER A 11 -15.36 18.75 6.55
CA SER A 11 -14.08 18.94 7.24
C SER A 11 -14.01 18.00 8.44
N THR A 12 -13.88 16.70 8.17
CA THR A 12 -13.28 15.81 9.16
C THR A 12 -11.78 16.05 9.08
N CYS A 13 -11.21 16.65 10.13
CA CYS A 13 -9.82 16.46 10.46
C CYS A 13 -9.61 14.95 10.65
N ILE A 14 -9.36 14.25 9.56
CA ILE A 14 -8.76 12.93 9.58
C ILE A 14 -7.43 13.16 10.29
N ALA A 15 -7.22 12.50 11.43
CA ALA A 15 -5.88 12.34 11.96
C ALA A 15 -5.05 11.73 10.82
N LEU A 16 -4.27 12.57 10.15
CA LEU A 16 -3.38 12.22 9.05
C LEU A 16 -2.23 11.39 9.62
N GLN A 17 -2.53 10.16 10.05
CA GLN A 17 -1.54 9.10 10.03
C GLN A 17 -1.49 8.63 8.58
N ALA A 18 -0.69 9.33 7.77
CA ALA A 18 -0.16 8.75 6.55
C ALA A 18 0.87 7.71 6.99
N GLY A 19 0.56 6.43 6.83
CA GLY A 19 1.47 5.33 7.16
C GLY A 19 2.47 5.15 6.02
N GLU A 20 3.46 6.03 5.94
CA GLU A 20 4.57 5.87 5.00
C GLU A 20 5.55 4.83 5.53
N VAL A 21 6.28 4.14 4.67
CA VAL A 21 7.30 3.19 5.11
C VAL A 21 8.67 3.61 4.60
N ASP A 22 9.68 3.40 5.43
CA ASP A 22 11.06 3.39 4.99
C ASP A 22 11.48 1.92 4.77
N PRO A 23 11.43 1.43 3.52
CA PRO A 23 11.60 0.00 3.23
C PRO A 23 13.05 -0.47 3.41
N TYR A 24 13.99 0.46 3.67
CA TYR A 24 15.40 0.16 3.78
C TYR A 24 15.84 -0.13 5.23
N LEU A 25 15.12 0.44 6.22
CA LEU A 25 15.44 0.26 7.63
C LEU A 25 15.33 -1.21 8.10
N VAL A 26 14.46 -1.99 7.46
CA VAL A 26 14.19 -3.39 7.81
C VAL A 26 15.18 -4.40 7.20
N TRP A 27 16.04 -4.00 6.27
CA TRP A 27 16.91 -4.91 5.53
C TRP A 27 17.82 -5.79 6.41
N ASN A 28 18.25 -5.26 7.55
CA ASN A 28 19.10 -5.97 8.50
C ASN A 28 18.33 -6.74 9.57
N THR A 29 17.00 -6.64 9.59
CA THR A 29 16.12 -7.30 10.56
C THR A 29 15.49 -8.54 9.94
N PRO A 30 15.62 -9.74 10.55
CA PRO A 30 14.89 -10.91 10.11
C PRO A 30 13.42 -10.82 10.56
N LEU A 31 12.50 -10.85 9.60
CA LEU A 31 11.06 -10.90 9.86
C LEU A 31 10.49 -12.28 9.51
N LYS A 32 9.80 -12.90 10.48
CA LYS A 32 9.09 -14.16 10.24
C LYS A 32 7.90 -13.92 9.33
N ASP A 33 7.58 -14.93 8.53
CA ASP A 33 6.44 -14.91 7.64
C ASP A 33 5.11 -14.75 8.40
N ALA A 34 4.33 -13.75 8.01
CA ALA A 34 3.06 -13.39 8.62
C ALA A 34 1.84 -14.00 7.88
N SER A 35 2.03 -14.68 6.73
CA SER A 35 0.93 -15.16 5.88
C SER A 35 -0.02 -16.07 6.63
N TYR A 36 0.48 -16.97 7.48
CA TYR A 36 -0.37 -17.85 8.29
C TYR A 36 -1.32 -17.07 9.20
N GLU A 37 -0.79 -16.11 9.96
CA GLU A 37 -1.56 -15.30 10.90
C GLU A 37 -2.55 -14.37 10.18
N LEU A 38 -2.11 -13.78 9.06
CA LEU A 38 -2.97 -12.98 8.18
C LEU A 38 -4.11 -13.82 7.61
N ASN A 39 -3.83 -14.99 7.02
CA ASN A 39 -4.85 -15.87 6.43
C ASN A 39 -5.87 -16.31 7.47
N ARG A 40 -5.44 -16.64 8.69
CA ARG A 40 -6.35 -16.98 9.79
C ARG A 40 -7.27 -15.80 10.13
N TYR A 41 -6.73 -14.58 10.19
CA TYR A 41 -7.53 -13.38 10.46
C TYR A 41 -8.51 -13.08 9.33
N TYR A 42 -8.04 -13.00 8.09
CA TYR A 42 -8.86 -12.72 6.91
C TYR A 42 -10.00 -13.72 6.80
N ASN A 43 -9.74 -15.03 6.84
CA ASN A 43 -10.80 -16.03 6.74
C ASN A 43 -11.81 -15.91 7.87
N ARG A 44 -11.37 -15.68 9.11
CA ARG A 44 -12.29 -15.46 10.25
C ARG A 44 -13.19 -14.25 10.02
N GLU A 45 -12.63 -13.13 9.59
CA GLU A 45 -13.39 -11.90 9.35
C GLU A 45 -14.31 -12.02 8.13
N ILE A 46 -13.88 -12.67 7.05
CA ILE A 46 -14.74 -12.95 5.89
C ILE A 46 -15.95 -13.79 6.31
N GLN A 47 -15.76 -14.86 7.08
CA GLN A 47 -16.86 -15.69 7.56
C GLN A 47 -17.85 -14.90 8.43
N LYS A 48 -17.37 -13.94 9.23
CA LYS A 48 -18.27 -13.03 9.97
C LYS A 48 -19.11 -12.20 9.02
N VAL A 49 -18.50 -11.57 8.01
CA VAL A 49 -19.24 -10.77 7.01
C VAL A 49 -20.31 -11.62 6.35
N LEU A 50 -19.94 -12.80 5.84
CA LEU A 50 -20.85 -13.70 5.12
C LEU A 50 -22.08 -14.11 5.94
N LYS A 51 -21.92 -14.28 7.27
CA LYS A 51 -23.01 -14.61 8.19
C LYS A 51 -24.09 -13.52 8.30
N TYR A 52 -23.71 -12.25 8.12
CA TYR A 52 -24.60 -11.10 8.32
C TYR A 52 -25.04 -10.44 7.01
N LEU A 53 -24.70 -11.02 5.85
CA LEU A 53 -25.16 -10.51 4.57
C LEU A 53 -26.66 -10.73 4.37
N PRO A 54 -27.37 -9.79 3.69
CA PRO A 54 -28.74 -10.04 3.23
C PRO A 54 -28.80 -11.26 2.31
N LYS A 55 -29.82 -12.12 2.48
CA LYS A 55 -29.97 -13.40 1.74
C LYS A 55 -30.12 -13.21 0.22
N ASP A 56 -30.65 -12.08 -0.19
CA ASP A 56 -30.94 -11.70 -1.57
C ASP A 56 -29.86 -10.81 -2.20
N CYS A 57 -28.75 -10.52 -1.51
CA CYS A 57 -27.71 -9.66 -2.07
C CYS A 57 -26.97 -10.31 -3.26
N SER A 58 -26.56 -9.48 -4.21
CA SER A 58 -25.75 -9.92 -5.35
C SER A 58 -24.34 -10.33 -4.90
N CYS A 59 -23.63 -11.08 -5.75
CA CYS A 59 -22.26 -11.44 -5.43
C CYS A 59 -21.37 -10.19 -5.29
N GLU A 60 -21.52 -9.22 -6.17
CA GLU A 60 -20.76 -7.97 -6.17
C GLU A 60 -20.97 -7.20 -4.87
N THR A 61 -22.20 -7.24 -4.35
CA THR A 61 -22.53 -6.65 -3.05
C THR A 61 -21.84 -7.41 -1.92
N ALA A 62 -21.84 -8.75 -1.95
CA ALA A 62 -21.12 -9.58 -0.99
C ALA A 62 -19.61 -9.31 -1.01
N ALA A 63 -18.99 -9.30 -2.19
CA ALA A 63 -17.57 -8.99 -2.40
C ALA A 63 -17.21 -7.59 -1.91
N GLY A 64 -18.03 -6.58 -2.23
CA GLY A 64 -17.84 -5.22 -1.73
C GLY A 64 -17.91 -5.13 -0.19
N ASN A 65 -18.84 -5.85 0.44
CA ASN A 65 -18.94 -5.91 1.91
C ASN A 65 -17.72 -6.60 2.54
N ILE A 66 -17.20 -7.66 1.91
CA ILE A 66 -15.96 -8.31 2.37
C ILE A 66 -14.80 -7.32 2.38
N LEU A 67 -14.56 -6.63 1.26
CA LEU A 67 -13.45 -5.68 1.15
C LEU A 67 -13.61 -4.51 2.14
N LYS A 68 -14.81 -3.93 2.23
CA LYS A 68 -15.12 -2.80 3.14
C LYS A 68 -14.96 -3.17 4.61
N HIS A 69 -15.23 -4.41 5.01
CA HIS A 69 -15.22 -4.86 6.42
C HIS A 69 -13.88 -4.65 7.11
N PHE A 70 -12.78 -4.74 6.37
CA PHE A 70 -11.44 -4.54 6.92
C PHE A 70 -11.12 -3.07 7.20
N GLY A 71 -11.95 -2.14 6.71
CA GLY A 71 -11.86 -0.69 6.87
C GLY A 71 -11.45 0.02 5.57
N VAL A 72 -11.99 1.22 5.36
CA VAL A 72 -11.76 2.06 4.16
C VAL A 72 -10.95 3.33 4.46
N THR A 73 -10.36 3.41 5.65
CA THR A 73 -9.56 4.53 6.15
C THR A 73 -8.28 4.00 6.76
N LEU A 74 -7.20 4.79 6.76
CA LEU A 74 -5.95 4.47 7.46
C LEU A 74 -6.19 4.22 8.96
N ASN A 75 -5.36 3.38 9.58
CA ASN A 75 -5.57 2.83 10.93
C ASN A 75 -6.90 2.07 11.06
N ALA A 76 -7.23 1.36 10.00
CA ALA A 76 -8.35 0.45 9.94
C ALA A 76 -8.29 -0.61 11.07
N PRO A 77 -9.41 -1.27 11.41
CA PRO A 77 -9.41 -2.41 12.34
C PRO A 77 -8.35 -3.46 12.01
N LEU A 78 -8.07 -3.68 10.71
CA LEU A 78 -7.01 -4.57 10.25
C LEU A 78 -5.61 -4.11 10.71
N GLU A 79 -5.21 -2.87 10.43
CA GLU A 79 -3.92 -2.33 10.87
C GLU A 79 -3.80 -2.36 12.39
N LYS A 80 -4.84 -1.90 13.12
CA LYS A 80 -4.83 -1.92 14.58
C LYS A 80 -4.62 -3.33 15.13
N TRP A 81 -5.24 -4.34 14.50
CA TRP A 81 -5.02 -5.73 14.88
C TRP A 81 -3.59 -6.19 14.59
N ILE A 82 -3.01 -5.84 13.44
CA ILE A 82 -1.62 -6.19 13.10
C ILE A 82 -0.63 -5.54 14.09
N LYS A 83 -0.80 -4.24 14.33
CA LYS A 83 0.05 -3.44 15.24
C LYS A 83 -0.03 -3.95 16.68
N SER A 84 -1.20 -4.40 17.14
CA SER A 84 -1.36 -5.00 18.47
C SER A 84 -1.01 -6.50 18.56
N SER A 85 -0.86 -7.21 17.44
CA SER A 85 -0.59 -8.64 17.44
C SER A 85 0.86 -8.94 17.81
N ALA A 86 1.06 -9.72 18.87
CA ALA A 86 2.37 -10.28 19.24
C ALA A 86 2.78 -11.49 18.36
N LYS A 87 1.85 -12.02 17.56
CA LYS A 87 2.12 -13.17 16.66
C LYS A 87 2.68 -12.75 15.31
N ILE A 88 2.53 -11.47 14.95
CA ILE A 88 3.07 -10.91 13.71
C ILE A 88 4.38 -10.23 14.06
N HIS A 89 5.48 -10.76 13.50
CA HIS A 89 6.77 -10.08 13.54
C HIS A 89 6.72 -8.85 12.65
N LYS A 90 7.00 -7.69 13.24
CA LYS A 90 6.97 -6.38 12.59
C LYS A 90 8.22 -5.59 12.92
N PHE A 91 8.56 -4.62 12.09
CA PHE A 91 9.68 -3.73 12.32
C PHE A 91 9.35 -2.30 11.88
N PRO A 92 9.58 -1.27 12.71
CA PRO A 92 10.06 -1.36 14.09
C PRO A 92 9.10 -2.12 15.01
N ASP A 93 9.59 -2.56 16.17
CA ASP A 93 8.79 -3.14 17.25
C ASP A 93 8.99 -2.35 18.56
N ASN A 94 8.31 -2.77 19.62
CA ASN A 94 8.37 -2.10 20.93
C ASN A 94 9.77 -2.15 21.58
N GLN A 95 10.69 -2.99 21.09
CA GLN A 95 12.06 -3.10 21.61
C GLN A 95 13.04 -2.25 20.80
N THR A 96 12.59 -1.70 19.68
CA THR A 96 13.43 -0.94 18.77
C THR A 96 13.72 0.45 19.34
N ASP A 97 14.99 0.85 19.36
CA ASP A 97 15.38 2.24 19.65
C ASP A 97 14.95 3.12 18.46
N ILE A 98 13.72 3.64 18.56
CA ILE A 98 13.08 4.44 17.53
C ILE A 98 13.87 5.71 17.19
N ASP A 99 14.50 6.36 18.17
CA ASP A 99 15.24 7.60 17.92
C ASP A 99 16.51 7.33 17.12
N ARG A 100 17.23 6.26 17.46
CA ARG A 100 18.38 5.81 16.68
C ARG A 100 17.96 5.33 15.30
N LEU A 101 16.85 4.59 15.21
CA LEU A 101 16.34 4.08 13.96
C LEU A 101 16.01 5.21 12.98
N PHE A 102 15.23 6.19 13.41
CA PHE A 102 14.76 7.27 12.53
C PHE A 102 15.87 8.23 12.11
N ARG A 103 16.96 8.34 12.88
CA ARG A 103 18.17 9.05 12.41
C ARG A 103 18.85 8.37 11.22
N ASN A 104 18.59 7.09 11.00
CA ASN A 104 19.09 6.33 9.84
C ASN A 104 18.09 6.31 8.67
N SER A 105 16.89 6.88 8.83
CA SER A 105 15.87 6.86 7.78
C SER A 105 16.27 7.67 6.54
N ILE A 106 15.79 7.27 5.36
CA ILE A 106 15.87 8.06 4.13
C ILE A 106 15.19 9.43 4.27
N PHE A 107 14.25 9.57 5.21
CA PHE A 107 13.54 10.82 5.49
C PHE A 107 14.29 11.73 6.46
N TRP A 108 15.36 11.25 7.11
CA TRP A 108 16.08 12.02 8.11
C TRP A 108 16.89 13.16 7.50
N LYS A 109 16.70 14.37 8.03
CA LYS A 109 17.58 15.50 7.77
C LYS A 109 18.14 15.99 9.10
N SER A 110 19.46 16.04 9.22
CA SER A 110 20.10 16.68 10.38
C SER A 110 19.90 18.20 10.34
N GLY A 111 19.88 18.87 11.49
CA GLY A 111 19.63 20.31 11.55
C GLY A 111 19.82 20.91 12.94
N LYS A 112 19.30 22.12 13.18
CA LYS A 112 19.34 22.70 14.53
C LYS A 112 18.52 21.84 15.50
N PRO A 113 18.92 21.68 16.77
CA PRO A 113 18.28 20.75 17.72
C PRO A 113 16.75 20.90 17.86
N ALA A 114 16.25 22.14 17.86
CA ALA A 114 14.80 22.40 17.93
C ALA A 114 14.01 21.83 16.74
N PHE A 115 14.60 21.86 15.53
CA PHE A 115 13.98 21.27 14.34
C PHE A 115 14.12 19.74 14.33
N GLU A 116 15.18 19.18 14.92
CA GLU A 116 15.35 17.73 15.04
C GLU A 116 14.28 17.09 15.93
N LYS A 117 13.91 17.72 17.04
CA LYS A 117 12.83 17.24 17.91
C LYS A 117 11.49 17.20 17.18
N GLY A 118 11.16 18.26 16.43
CA GLY A 118 9.95 18.31 15.61
C GLY A 118 9.93 17.22 14.53
N ARG A 119 11.06 17.03 13.82
CA ARG A 119 11.21 15.95 12.82
C ARG A 119 11.03 14.57 13.44
N MET A 120 11.61 14.32 14.60
CA MET A 120 11.47 13.04 15.28
C MET A 120 10.01 12.72 15.61
N ILE A 121 9.26 13.72 16.08
CA ILE A 121 7.82 13.57 16.34
C ILE A 121 7.07 13.28 15.04
N SER A 122 7.35 13.99 13.95
CA SER A 122 6.74 13.73 12.64
C SER A 122 7.02 12.31 12.14
N LEU A 123 8.28 11.86 12.19
CA LEU A 123 8.65 10.50 11.74
C LEU A 123 7.98 9.41 12.59
N ARG A 124 7.80 9.62 13.90
CA ARG A 124 7.04 8.72 14.79
C ARG A 124 5.56 8.59 14.44
N ILE A 125 4.99 9.62 13.84
CA ILE A 125 3.58 9.61 13.43
C ILE A 125 3.43 8.97 12.04
N MET A 126 4.44 9.13 11.19
CA MET A 126 4.34 8.80 9.76
C MET A 126 4.97 7.46 9.38
N ILE A 127 6.11 7.09 9.94
CA ILE A 127 6.77 5.82 9.59
C ILE A 127 5.99 4.67 10.21
N ASP A 128 5.38 3.87 9.35
CA ASP A 128 4.65 2.68 9.71
C ASP A 128 5.56 1.44 9.78
N GLU A 129 5.04 0.36 10.38
CA GLU A 129 5.77 -0.88 10.49
C GLU A 129 5.78 -1.68 9.17
N SER A 130 6.88 -2.39 8.96
CA SER A 130 7.05 -3.40 7.91
C SER A 130 6.83 -4.81 8.45
N ILE A 131 6.26 -5.69 7.62
CA ILE A 131 6.07 -7.12 7.89
C ILE A 131 6.59 -7.95 6.71
N ASN A 132 6.82 -9.24 6.94
CA ASN A 132 7.15 -10.20 5.87
C ASN A 132 5.93 -11.05 5.54
N VAL A 133 5.53 -11.09 4.26
CA VAL A 133 4.43 -11.92 3.76
C VAL A 133 4.93 -12.69 2.55
N ASN A 134 5.05 -14.01 2.69
CA ASN A 134 5.56 -14.92 1.66
C ASN A 134 6.94 -14.51 1.11
N GLY A 135 7.84 -14.05 1.97
CA GLY A 135 9.17 -13.57 1.57
C GLY A 135 9.20 -12.12 1.07
N ILE A 136 8.05 -11.51 0.79
CA ILE A 136 7.91 -10.11 0.38
C ILE A 136 7.78 -9.23 1.61
N ILE A 137 8.70 -8.25 1.75
CA ILE A 137 8.61 -7.25 2.81
C ILE A 137 7.70 -6.12 2.35
N ILE A 138 6.68 -5.79 3.13
CA ILE A 138 5.71 -4.75 2.79
C ILE A 138 5.45 -3.88 4.01
N GLY A 139 5.02 -2.65 3.78
CA GLY A 139 4.39 -1.83 4.81
C GLY A 139 3.04 -2.41 5.25
N VAL A 140 2.68 -2.23 6.51
CA VAL A 140 1.41 -2.69 7.06
C VAL A 140 0.22 -1.96 6.43
N ASP A 141 0.40 -0.69 6.06
CA ASP A 141 -0.53 0.15 5.32
C ASP A 141 -0.98 -0.49 3.98
N LYS A 142 -0.08 -1.22 3.29
CA LYS A 142 -0.40 -1.90 2.02
C LYS A 142 -1.58 -2.87 2.14
N LEU A 143 -1.80 -3.45 3.31
CA LEU A 143 -2.93 -4.35 3.55
C LEU A 143 -4.28 -3.59 3.65
N THR A 144 -4.26 -2.34 4.13
CA THR A 144 -5.44 -1.45 4.08
C THR A 144 -5.67 -0.93 2.67
N HIS A 145 -4.62 -0.65 1.91
CA HIS A 145 -4.73 -0.36 0.48
C HIS A 145 -5.38 -1.52 -0.28
N PHE A 146 -4.94 -2.75 -0.01
CA PHE A 146 -5.53 -3.96 -0.59
C PHE A 146 -7.02 -4.13 -0.30
N THR A 147 -7.49 -3.89 0.92
CA THR A 147 -8.92 -4.06 1.23
C THR A 147 -9.74 -2.79 1.03
N GLY A 148 -9.35 -1.71 1.71
CA GLY A 148 -10.10 -0.46 1.79
C GLY A 148 -10.09 0.32 0.49
N SER A 149 -8.91 0.62 -0.04
CA SER A 149 -8.77 1.27 -1.35
C SER A 149 -9.16 0.32 -2.48
N GLY A 150 -8.86 -0.98 -2.34
CA GLY A 150 -9.37 -2.03 -3.22
C GLY A 150 -10.90 -2.08 -3.32
N TYR A 151 -11.62 -1.85 -2.21
CA TYR A 151 -13.08 -1.67 -2.22
C TYR A 151 -13.48 -0.47 -3.08
N LEU A 152 -12.81 0.68 -2.93
CA LEU A 152 -13.13 1.87 -3.72
C LEU A 152 -12.89 1.65 -5.22
N TYR A 153 -11.79 0.98 -5.56
CA TYR A 153 -11.50 0.57 -6.93
C TYR A 153 -12.58 -0.37 -7.47
N HIS A 154 -12.97 -1.38 -6.68
CA HIS A 154 -14.03 -2.33 -7.06
C HIS A 154 -15.37 -1.62 -7.30
N GLN A 155 -15.77 -0.70 -6.43
CA GLN A 155 -17.00 0.07 -6.62
C GLN A 155 -16.95 0.94 -7.88
N LEU A 156 -15.82 1.58 -8.17
CA LEU A 156 -15.66 2.40 -9.38
C LEU A 156 -15.61 1.55 -10.65
N TYR A 157 -14.95 0.40 -10.60
CA TYR A 157 -14.94 -0.59 -11.68
C TYR A 157 -16.36 -1.04 -12.02
N LEU A 158 -17.14 -1.48 -11.04
CA LEU A 158 -18.53 -1.92 -11.26
C LEU A 158 -19.41 -0.81 -11.81
N ARG A 159 -19.30 0.41 -11.27
CA ARG A 159 -20.02 1.58 -11.80
C ARG A 159 -19.64 1.89 -13.24
N SER A 160 -18.37 1.72 -13.60
CA SER A 160 -17.88 1.98 -14.96
C SER A 160 -18.38 0.91 -15.94
N VAL A 161 -18.35 -0.37 -15.55
CA VAL A 161 -18.92 -1.47 -16.35
C VAL A 161 -20.42 -1.28 -16.55
N ASN A 162 -21.16 -0.91 -15.49
CA ASN A 162 -22.62 -0.65 -15.58
C ASN A 162 -22.97 0.54 -16.49
N LYS A 163 -22.02 1.45 -16.73
CA LYS A 163 -22.15 2.55 -17.70
C LYS A 163 -21.74 2.15 -19.12
N GLY A 164 -21.48 0.88 -19.39
CA GLY A 164 -21.11 0.36 -20.70
C GLY A 164 -19.62 0.46 -21.05
N ASN A 165 -18.74 0.77 -20.09
CA ASN A 165 -17.29 0.76 -20.36
C ASN A 165 -16.79 -0.69 -20.46
N SER A 166 -15.80 -0.92 -21.31
CA SER A 166 -15.08 -2.19 -21.36
C SER A 166 -14.36 -2.47 -20.03
N LYS A 167 -13.99 -3.74 -19.79
CA LYS A 167 -13.27 -4.13 -18.56
C LYS A 167 -11.94 -3.38 -18.41
N SER A 168 -11.17 -3.19 -19.50
CA SER A 168 -9.91 -2.44 -19.44
C SER A 168 -10.14 -0.97 -19.07
N GLN A 169 -11.08 -0.30 -19.74
CA GLN A 169 -11.42 1.10 -19.42
C GLN A 169 -11.93 1.24 -17.98
N ALA A 170 -12.67 0.26 -17.48
CA ALA A 170 -13.12 0.26 -16.09
C ALA A 170 -11.98 0.04 -15.08
N MET A 171 -10.96 -0.76 -15.44
CA MET A 171 -9.74 -0.93 -14.64
C MET A 171 -8.89 0.34 -14.65
N GLU A 172 -8.67 0.96 -15.81
CA GLU A 172 -7.96 2.25 -15.94
C GLU A 172 -8.60 3.31 -15.05
N LYS A 173 -9.93 3.49 -15.14
CA LYS A 173 -10.68 4.41 -14.26
C LYS A 173 -10.50 4.11 -12.77
N ALA A 174 -10.43 2.83 -12.39
CA ALA A 174 -10.18 2.45 -11.01
C ALA A 174 -8.75 2.82 -10.58
N ILE A 175 -7.76 2.62 -11.44
CA ILE A 175 -6.36 3.02 -11.18
C ILE A 175 -6.23 4.54 -11.11
N ASP A 176 -6.90 5.27 -12.00
CA ASP A 176 -6.95 6.75 -12.01
C ASP A 176 -7.48 7.32 -10.69
N LEU A 177 -8.42 6.62 -10.03
CA LEU A 177 -8.88 7.02 -8.71
C LEU A 177 -7.75 7.01 -7.68
N GLY A 178 -6.88 5.99 -7.67
CA GLY A 178 -5.72 5.98 -6.80
C GLY A 178 -4.67 7.00 -7.21
N ILE A 179 -4.42 7.16 -8.51
CA ILE A 179 -3.51 8.22 -9.01
C ILE A 179 -3.98 9.59 -8.52
N MET A 180 -5.29 9.87 -8.57
CA MET A 180 -5.86 11.09 -8.00
C MET A 180 -5.68 11.14 -6.48
N GLY A 181 -5.86 10.03 -5.75
CA GLY A 181 -5.58 9.96 -4.31
C GLY A 181 -4.14 10.36 -3.95
N GLU A 182 -3.17 9.76 -4.65
CA GLU A 182 -1.74 10.02 -4.50
C GLU A 182 -1.37 11.47 -4.92
N LYS A 183 -1.98 11.99 -5.99
CA LYS A 183 -1.72 13.36 -6.47
C LYS A 183 -2.37 14.46 -5.62
N ASN A 184 -3.45 14.15 -4.92
CA ASN A 184 -4.25 15.13 -4.17
C ASN A 184 -3.78 15.28 -2.72
N ILE A 185 -4.58 15.97 -1.90
CA ILE A 185 -4.24 16.43 -0.54
C ILE A 185 -3.72 15.31 0.38
N LEU A 186 -4.16 14.05 0.20
CA LEU A 186 -3.79 12.93 1.07
C LEU A 186 -2.41 12.32 0.77
N GLY A 187 -2.00 12.19 -0.49
CA GLY A 187 -0.63 11.78 -0.85
C GLY A 187 0.27 13.01 -0.93
N ARG A 188 0.19 13.76 -2.04
CA ARG A 188 1.06 14.92 -2.30
C ARG A 188 1.08 15.97 -1.22
N MET A 189 -0.03 16.40 -0.59
CA MET A 189 0.05 17.51 0.40
C MET A 189 0.32 17.04 1.84
N ALA A 190 -0.12 15.83 2.21
CA ALA A 190 0.05 15.31 3.56
C ALA A 190 1.39 14.57 3.73
N SER A 191 1.76 13.69 2.80
CA SER A 191 3.05 12.99 2.82
C SER A 191 4.04 13.53 1.78
N GLY A 192 3.63 14.00 0.61
CA GLY A 192 4.58 14.36 -0.45
C GLY A 192 5.21 13.13 -1.12
N VAL A 193 4.55 11.98 -1.01
CA VAL A 193 4.91 10.72 -1.67
C VAL A 193 3.85 10.39 -2.72
N PHE A 194 4.29 9.83 -3.83
CA PHE A 194 3.45 9.13 -4.79
C PHE A 194 3.90 7.67 -4.78
N SER A 195 3.12 6.79 -4.15
CA SER A 195 3.51 5.39 -3.95
C SER A 195 2.95 4.48 -5.04
N TYR A 196 3.86 3.92 -5.84
CA TYR A 196 3.50 2.91 -6.84
C TYR A 196 3.10 1.58 -6.19
N ALA A 197 3.64 1.28 -5.00
CA ALA A 197 3.29 0.09 -4.24
C ALA A 197 1.86 0.14 -3.70
N ASP A 198 1.37 1.33 -3.32
CA ASP A 198 -0.03 1.53 -2.93
C ASP A 198 -0.98 1.30 -4.09
N LEU A 199 -0.65 1.81 -5.28
CA LEU A 199 -1.47 1.61 -6.47
C LEU A 199 -1.55 0.13 -6.87
N GLU A 200 -0.46 -0.63 -6.71
CA GLU A 200 -0.48 -2.08 -6.91
C GLU A 200 -1.33 -2.79 -5.86
N ALA A 201 -1.18 -2.46 -4.57
CA ALA A 201 -1.98 -3.06 -3.50
C ALA A 201 -3.49 -2.80 -3.72
N ASN A 202 -3.87 -1.56 -4.06
CA ASN A 202 -5.23 -1.19 -4.45
C ASN A 202 -5.75 -2.06 -5.60
N PHE A 203 -4.92 -2.25 -6.63
CA PHE A 203 -5.28 -3.02 -7.81
C PHE A 203 -5.45 -4.51 -7.51
N GLN A 204 -4.59 -5.10 -6.68
CA GLN A 204 -4.79 -6.48 -6.21
C GLN A 204 -6.09 -6.63 -5.41
N GLY A 205 -6.48 -5.60 -4.66
CA GLY A 205 -7.78 -5.51 -3.99
C GLY A 205 -8.96 -5.52 -4.94
N LEU A 206 -8.87 -4.76 -6.03
CA LEU A 206 -9.83 -4.82 -7.14
C LEU A 206 -9.94 -6.23 -7.72
N LEU A 207 -8.80 -6.89 -7.96
CA LEU A 207 -8.78 -8.25 -8.49
C LEU A 207 -9.38 -9.27 -7.51
N LEU A 208 -9.20 -9.09 -6.20
CA LEU A 208 -9.92 -9.88 -5.20
C LEU A 208 -11.44 -9.68 -5.35
N GLY A 209 -11.92 -8.43 -5.39
CA GLY A 209 -13.34 -8.13 -5.54
C GLY A 209 -13.96 -8.75 -6.79
N ILE A 210 -13.30 -8.59 -7.94
CA ILE A 210 -13.72 -9.20 -9.21
C ILE A 210 -13.68 -10.73 -9.11
N GLY A 211 -12.56 -11.26 -8.58
CA GLY A 211 -12.29 -12.69 -8.49
C GLY A 211 -13.26 -13.45 -7.60
N LEU A 212 -13.76 -12.81 -6.54
CA LEU A 212 -14.78 -13.38 -5.66
C LEU A 212 -16.08 -13.73 -6.39
N CYS A 213 -16.42 -13.01 -7.46
CA CYS A 213 -17.66 -13.24 -8.22
C CYS A 213 -17.47 -13.90 -9.58
N GLN A 214 -16.22 -14.07 -9.99
CA GLN A 214 -15.85 -14.67 -11.26
C GLN A 214 -15.00 -15.91 -10.98
N ASN A 215 -14.17 -16.34 -11.93
CA ASN A 215 -13.30 -17.50 -11.77
C ASN A 215 -11.97 -17.13 -11.08
N GLY A 216 -12.04 -16.45 -9.93
CA GLY A 216 -10.88 -16.07 -9.13
C GLY A 216 -10.24 -17.23 -8.35
N LYS A 217 -9.11 -16.91 -7.69
CA LYS A 217 -8.39 -17.82 -6.80
C LYS A 217 -9.18 -18.20 -5.55
N THR A 218 -10.13 -17.38 -5.12
CA THR A 218 -11.13 -17.67 -4.10
C THR A 218 -12.45 -17.10 -4.59
N ARG A 219 -13.55 -17.83 -4.46
CA ARG A 219 -14.84 -17.45 -5.05
C ARG A 219 -15.97 -17.58 -4.04
N LEU A 220 -16.99 -16.77 -4.23
CA LEU A 220 -18.26 -16.85 -3.54
C LEU A 220 -19.20 -17.77 -4.32
N ILE A 221 -19.71 -18.78 -3.63
CA ILE A 221 -20.76 -19.66 -4.15
C ILE A 221 -22.00 -19.52 -3.27
N LYS A 222 -23.18 -19.54 -3.91
CA LYS A 222 -24.44 -19.46 -3.20
C LYS A 222 -24.89 -20.87 -2.79
N ARG A 223 -25.10 -21.11 -1.49
CA ARG A 223 -25.68 -22.35 -0.94
C ARG A 223 -26.82 -22.00 0.00
N GLU A 224 -28.01 -22.54 -0.27
CA GLU A 224 -29.19 -22.38 0.61
C GLU A 224 -29.45 -20.92 1.00
N ASN A 225 -29.36 -20.01 0.03
CA ASN A 225 -29.48 -18.55 0.16
C ASN A 225 -28.36 -17.82 0.93
N ASN A 226 -27.27 -18.50 1.29
CA ASN A 226 -26.10 -17.87 1.90
C ASN A 226 -24.91 -17.88 0.93
N TRP A 227 -24.08 -16.83 1.00
CA TRP A 227 -22.79 -16.80 0.33
C TRP A 227 -21.76 -17.52 1.18
N ILE A 228 -20.98 -18.42 0.57
CA ILE A 228 -19.84 -19.07 1.21
C ILE A 228 -18.62 -18.97 0.31
N LEU A 229 -17.43 -19.06 0.89
CA LEU A 229 -16.20 -19.25 0.12
C LEU A 229 -16.12 -20.69 -0.38
N ASP A 230 -15.78 -20.88 -1.66
CA ASP A 230 -15.53 -22.22 -2.23
C ASP A 230 -14.20 -22.82 -1.74
N LYS A 231 -13.26 -21.98 -1.35
CA LYS A 231 -11.97 -22.31 -0.72
C LYS A 231 -11.53 -21.18 0.20
N PRO A 232 -10.68 -21.45 1.21
CA PRO A 232 -10.15 -20.40 2.06
C PRO A 232 -9.40 -19.33 1.26
N PHE A 233 -9.57 -18.08 1.67
CA PHE A 233 -8.78 -16.96 1.17
C PHE A 233 -7.30 -17.15 1.54
N ASP A 234 -6.41 -16.80 0.62
CA ASP A 234 -4.96 -16.79 0.85
C ASP A 234 -4.35 -15.47 0.37
N ILE A 235 -3.77 -14.69 1.28
CA ILE A 235 -3.12 -13.40 1.00
C ILE A 235 -1.95 -13.54 0.02
N ARG A 236 -1.34 -14.74 -0.03
CA ARG A 236 -0.21 -15.05 -0.91
C ARG A 236 -0.59 -15.08 -2.39
N ASP A 237 -1.89 -15.21 -2.70
CA ASP A 237 -2.38 -15.10 -4.08
C ASP A 237 -2.35 -13.65 -4.62
N TYR A 238 -2.15 -12.66 -3.74
CA TYR A 238 -2.29 -11.23 -4.07
C TYR A 238 -1.03 -10.42 -3.77
N VAL A 239 -0.35 -10.70 -2.65
CA VAL A 239 0.92 -10.05 -2.31
C VAL A 239 1.98 -10.47 -3.31
N ASN A 240 2.63 -9.47 -3.91
CA ASN A 240 3.66 -9.67 -4.92
C ASN A 240 4.79 -8.64 -4.73
N PRO A 241 5.94 -8.81 -5.41
CA PRO A 241 7.10 -7.93 -5.24
C PRO A 241 6.82 -6.43 -5.44
N ASN A 242 5.82 -6.06 -6.24
CA ASN A 242 5.47 -4.65 -6.49
C ASN A 242 4.81 -3.96 -5.28
N TRP A 243 4.53 -4.68 -4.19
CA TRP A 243 4.13 -4.09 -2.90
C TRP A 243 5.32 -3.63 -2.06
N ASN A 244 6.54 -4.02 -2.42
CA ASN A 244 7.76 -3.63 -1.71
C ASN A 244 8.29 -2.30 -2.27
N GLU A 245 8.29 -1.24 -1.47
CA GLU A 245 8.71 0.10 -1.91
C GLU A 245 10.22 0.26 -2.16
N ALA A 246 11.06 -0.71 -1.81
CA ALA A 246 12.46 -0.72 -2.26
C ALA A 246 12.62 -1.37 -3.65
N PHE A 247 11.66 -2.22 -4.05
CA PHE A 247 11.62 -2.89 -5.35
C PHE A 247 10.79 -2.09 -6.38
N ASN A 248 9.64 -1.57 -5.96
CA ASN A 248 8.74 -0.69 -6.71
C ASN A 248 8.76 0.70 -6.06
N PRO A 249 9.78 1.53 -6.37
CA PRO A 249 10.07 2.76 -5.63
C PRO A 249 8.97 3.81 -5.77
N SER A 250 8.72 4.51 -4.66
CA SER A 250 7.87 5.70 -4.65
C SER A 250 8.59 6.91 -5.27
N PHE A 251 7.81 7.89 -5.74
CA PHE A 251 8.32 9.20 -6.11
C PHE A 251 8.14 10.19 -4.95
N TYR A 252 9.16 11.00 -4.68
CA TYR A 252 9.14 11.99 -3.61
C TYR A 252 9.18 13.41 -4.18
N TYR A 253 8.27 14.28 -3.75
CA TYR A 253 8.20 15.67 -4.19
C TYR A 253 9.18 16.59 -3.41
N GLU A 254 9.52 17.78 -3.95
CA GLU A 254 10.41 18.77 -3.29
C GLU A 254 9.68 20.06 -2.84
N GLU A 255 8.36 20.09 -2.92
CA GLU A 255 7.60 21.34 -2.84
C GLU A 255 7.60 21.97 -1.44
N LYS A 256 7.61 23.31 -1.39
CA LYS A 256 7.70 24.07 -0.13
C LYS A 256 6.45 24.00 0.75
N ASN A 257 5.29 23.65 0.18
CA ASN A 257 3.99 23.58 0.87
C ASN A 257 3.66 22.18 1.42
N LEU A 258 4.62 21.25 1.40
CA LEU A 258 4.45 19.90 1.97
C LEU A 258 4.45 19.99 3.49
N SER A 259 3.36 19.53 4.10
CA SER A 259 3.08 19.79 5.52
C SER A 259 3.96 18.98 6.48
N PHE A 260 4.41 17.75 6.14
CA PHE A 260 5.12 16.89 7.10
C PHE A 260 6.27 15.95 6.60
N PHE A 261 6.84 16.13 5.38
CA PHE A 261 7.93 15.34 4.70
C PHE A 261 7.49 14.04 4.01
N PRO A 262 8.12 13.57 2.90
CA PRO A 262 9.51 13.76 2.43
C PRO A 262 9.80 14.90 1.48
N LYS A 263 11.09 15.25 1.41
CA LYS A 263 11.68 16.10 0.38
C LYS A 263 12.60 15.26 -0.46
N SER A 264 12.38 15.22 -1.78
CA SER A 264 13.20 14.50 -2.75
C SER A 264 14.71 14.62 -2.49
N ILE A 265 15.21 15.82 -2.16
CA ILE A 265 16.62 16.10 -1.91
C ILE A 265 17.12 15.33 -0.68
N THR A 266 16.33 15.30 0.40
CA THR A 266 16.68 14.55 1.61
C THR A 266 16.76 13.07 1.28
N VAL A 267 15.74 12.54 0.61
CA VAL A 267 15.67 11.12 0.25
C VAL A 267 16.85 10.72 -0.64
N LEU A 268 17.10 11.46 -1.72
CA LEU A 268 18.23 11.21 -2.62
C LEU A 268 19.58 11.28 -1.91
N SER A 269 19.75 12.22 -0.98
CA SER A 269 21.00 12.35 -0.22
C SER A 269 21.25 11.16 0.72
N ASN A 270 20.18 10.52 1.19
CA ASN A 270 20.25 9.42 2.14
C ASN A 270 20.22 8.03 1.51
N LEU A 271 19.59 7.85 0.34
CA LEU A 271 19.47 6.53 -0.31
C LEU A 271 20.82 5.84 -0.52
N SER A 272 21.86 6.60 -0.89
CA SER A 272 23.21 6.07 -1.09
C SER A 272 23.80 5.39 0.16
N LYS A 273 23.37 5.76 1.36
CA LYS A 273 23.80 5.15 2.63
C LYS A 273 23.39 3.68 2.74
N PHE A 274 22.38 3.27 1.99
CA PHE A 274 21.89 1.89 1.99
C PHE A 274 22.59 1.01 0.95
N CYS A 275 23.49 1.55 0.12
CA CYS A 275 24.22 0.76 -0.88
C CYS A 275 25.03 -0.42 -0.30
N PRO A 276 25.72 -0.31 0.86
CA PRO A 276 26.39 -1.47 1.45
C PRO A 276 25.42 -2.60 1.78
N SER A 277 24.25 -2.27 2.35
CA SER A 277 23.20 -3.25 2.63
C SER A 277 22.59 -3.82 1.35
N TYR A 278 22.37 -2.99 0.32
CA TYR A 278 21.88 -3.43 -0.99
C TYR A 278 22.83 -4.45 -1.62
N HIS A 279 24.14 -4.20 -1.61
CA HIS A 279 25.15 -5.10 -2.17
C HIS A 279 25.38 -6.36 -1.32
N SER A 280 24.80 -6.45 -0.13
CA SER A 280 24.89 -7.67 0.68
C SER A 280 24.22 -8.85 -0.03
N GLN A 281 24.79 -10.05 0.13
CA GLN A 281 24.24 -11.27 -0.47
C GLN A 281 22.78 -11.51 -0.08
N LYS A 282 22.39 -11.13 1.15
CA LYS A 282 21.01 -11.26 1.65
C LYS A 282 20.03 -10.44 0.83
N ILE A 283 20.35 -9.19 0.53
CA ILE A 283 19.45 -8.30 -0.20
C ILE A 283 19.49 -8.59 -1.70
N GLN A 284 20.66 -8.90 -2.27
CA GLN A 284 20.75 -9.32 -3.68
C GLN A 284 19.91 -10.57 -3.96
N LYS A 285 20.02 -11.62 -3.14
CA LYS A 285 19.17 -12.83 -3.27
C LYS A 285 17.68 -12.53 -3.17
N LYS A 286 17.30 -11.55 -2.35
CA LYS A 286 15.89 -11.12 -2.22
C LYS A 286 15.41 -10.41 -3.48
N PHE A 287 16.22 -9.53 -4.07
CA PHE A 287 15.90 -8.89 -5.35
C PHE A 287 15.88 -9.91 -6.51
N GLU A 288 16.76 -10.90 -6.52
CA GLU A 288 16.72 -12.02 -7.47
C GLU A 288 15.40 -12.80 -7.37
N LEU A 289 14.97 -13.14 -6.16
CA LEU A 289 13.67 -13.78 -5.91
C LEU A 289 12.54 -12.91 -6.43
N TYR A 290 12.53 -11.62 -6.08
CA TYR A 290 11.50 -10.68 -6.52
C TYR A 290 11.42 -10.58 -8.05
N ASN A 291 12.56 -10.46 -8.74
CA ASN A 291 12.60 -10.46 -10.21
C ASN A 291 12.08 -11.77 -10.81
N SER A 292 12.32 -12.92 -10.15
CA SER A 292 11.86 -14.23 -10.64
C SER A 292 10.34 -14.45 -10.50
N GLU A 293 9.72 -13.75 -9.54
CA GLU A 293 8.28 -13.79 -9.28
C GLU A 293 7.53 -12.63 -9.93
N GLU A 294 8.25 -11.64 -10.48
CA GLU A 294 7.66 -10.45 -11.07
C GLU A 294 6.87 -10.80 -12.34
N ASN A 295 5.58 -10.51 -12.29
CA ASN A 295 4.72 -10.52 -13.46
C ASN A 295 3.98 -9.17 -13.51
N PRO A 296 4.31 -8.26 -14.45
CA PRO A 296 3.72 -6.94 -14.50
C PRO A 296 2.19 -7.00 -14.57
N SER A 297 1.54 -6.41 -13.57
CA SER A 297 0.09 -6.36 -13.49
C SER A 297 -0.47 -5.43 -14.57
N PHE A 298 -1.79 -5.45 -14.79
CA PHE A 298 -2.42 -4.44 -15.65
C PHE A 298 -2.15 -3.03 -15.12
N SER A 299 -2.16 -2.85 -13.79
CA SER A 299 -1.82 -1.58 -13.13
C SER A 299 -0.38 -1.16 -13.45
N SER A 300 0.60 -2.04 -13.27
CA SER A 300 2.01 -1.73 -13.59
C SER A 300 2.17 -1.28 -15.04
N LYS A 301 1.59 -2.02 -16.00
CA LYS A 301 1.69 -1.69 -17.43
C LYS A 301 1.04 -0.35 -17.78
N TYR A 302 -0.11 -0.05 -17.17
CA TYR A 302 -0.81 1.20 -17.37
C TYR A 302 -0.03 2.38 -16.77
N LEU A 303 0.50 2.24 -15.55
CA LEU A 303 1.35 3.25 -14.92
C LEU A 303 2.64 3.50 -15.72
N ASP A 304 3.28 2.45 -16.24
CA ASP A 304 4.45 2.60 -17.12
C ASP A 304 4.13 3.38 -18.40
N GLN A 305 2.93 3.21 -18.96
CA GLN A 305 2.46 4.02 -20.08
C GLN A 305 2.34 5.49 -19.69
N LEU A 306 1.65 5.78 -18.58
CA LEU A 306 1.47 7.14 -18.08
C LEU A 306 2.81 7.82 -17.73
N ILE A 307 3.80 7.07 -17.24
CA ILE A 307 5.17 7.59 -17.03
C ILE A 307 5.79 8.00 -18.36
N ARG A 308 5.73 7.16 -19.40
CA ARG A 308 6.27 7.48 -20.73
C ARG A 308 5.60 8.69 -21.36
N GLU A 309 4.30 8.83 -21.13
CA GLU A 309 3.48 9.97 -21.57
C GLU A 309 3.65 11.21 -20.68
N LYS A 310 4.40 11.10 -19.58
CA LYS A 310 4.66 12.16 -18.58
C LYS A 310 3.40 12.65 -17.86
N GLU A 311 2.38 11.81 -17.75
CA GLU A 311 1.16 12.10 -17.01
C GLU A 311 1.30 11.87 -15.51
N ILE A 312 2.23 11.00 -15.10
CA ILE A 312 2.60 10.72 -13.70
C ILE A 312 4.12 10.77 -13.53
N PRO A 313 4.65 11.00 -12.31
CA PRO A 313 6.08 11.24 -12.12
C PRO A 313 6.92 9.94 -12.19
N ASP A 314 8.04 9.95 -12.91
CA ASP A 314 8.94 8.80 -13.00
C ASP A 314 9.71 8.57 -11.67
N PRO A 315 9.50 7.43 -10.96
CA PRO A 315 10.17 7.15 -9.69
C PRO A 315 11.64 6.73 -9.87
N SER A 316 12.14 6.58 -11.09
CA SER A 316 13.41 5.93 -11.34
C SER A 316 14.64 6.65 -10.80
N LEU A 317 14.52 7.94 -10.47
CA LEU A 317 15.56 8.69 -9.73
C LEU A 317 15.77 8.18 -8.30
N PHE A 318 14.75 7.56 -7.70
CA PHE A 318 14.76 7.02 -6.34
C PHE A 318 15.01 5.51 -6.29
N ASP A 319 15.28 4.89 -7.45
CA ASP A 319 15.57 3.47 -7.53
C ASP A 319 16.96 3.15 -6.97
N ILE A 320 17.01 2.41 -5.86
CA ILE A 320 18.25 2.00 -5.19
C ILE A 320 19.18 1.19 -6.10
N ARG A 321 18.63 0.42 -7.05
CA ARG A 321 19.40 -0.34 -8.04
C ARG A 321 20.19 0.59 -8.95
N LYS A 322 19.57 1.69 -9.40
CA LYS A 322 20.22 2.72 -10.23
C LYS A 322 21.21 3.57 -9.45
N ILE A 323 20.90 3.88 -8.19
CA ILE A 323 21.79 4.66 -7.32
C ILE A 323 23.05 3.87 -6.97
N CYS A 324 22.90 2.60 -6.57
CA CYS A 324 24.01 1.79 -6.07
C CYS A 324 24.84 1.11 -7.17
N SER A 325 24.34 1.02 -8.40
CA SER A 325 25.14 0.59 -9.56
C SER A 325 26.18 1.63 -9.97
N LYS A 326 25.87 2.93 -9.85
CA LYS A 326 26.82 4.02 -10.13
C LYS A 326 27.98 4.09 -9.13
N ASN A 327 27.79 3.57 -7.92
CA ASN A 327 28.79 3.56 -6.85
C ASN A 327 29.77 2.37 -6.91
N LYS A 328 29.68 1.48 -7.91
CA LYS A 328 30.68 0.40 -8.12
C LYS A 328 31.98 0.90 -8.77
N SER A 329 32.04 2.17 -9.16
CA SER A 329 33.14 2.74 -9.97
C SER A 329 34.15 3.59 -9.19
N ASN A 330 34.17 3.52 -7.85
CA ASN A 330 35.16 4.20 -7.01
C ASN A 330 35.95 3.21 -6.16
#